data_AF-A0A7J2S3Y2-F1
#
_entry.id   AF-A0A7J2S3Y2-F1
#
_cell.length_a   1.000
_cell.length_b   1.000
_cell.length_c   1.000
_cell.angle_alpha   90.00
_cell.angle_beta   90.00
_cell.angle_gamma   90.00
#
_symmetry.space_group_name_H-M   'P 1'
#
loop_
_entity.id
_entity.type
_entity.pdbx_description
1 polymer ?
#
loop_
_entity_poly.entity_id
_entity_poly.type
_entity_poly.pdbx_seq_one_letter_code
_entity_poly.pdbx_strand_id
1 'polypeptide(L)'
;MNKLKTILLGIIILVSTLGLINIEKTSAQSYNNDIQIRKYFVNVTTNKEYFSISEKIFFEIKNGTFSDKTIFVFVQDAAESISASISDKIVNLSKSMDGENYYINLSNYNISTATFKLDINYMLPCSVNFITKKTLYTTEEILVTLDNKLIFESKNTLPNAIIKVVLPTEKKDFSLWYYIAYVAVIALIGCVVILLVSYLKGKSKKEEIDTPEILELKKKLLLDSLKELEKEYRSKKISDHTYTRLREEYKSQAVDVMKKLDEIKK
;
A
#
# COMPACT_ATOMS: atom_id res chain seq x y z
N MET A 1 24.21 -32.05 16.19
CA MET A 1 22.89 -31.81 15.57
C MET A 1 22.88 -30.59 14.62
N ASN A 2 23.99 -30.30 13.89
CA ASN A 2 24.14 -29.06 13.09
C ASN A 2 24.59 -29.26 11.64
N LYS A 3 24.69 -30.51 11.13
CA LYS A 3 25.07 -30.76 9.73
C LYS A 3 23.90 -31.15 8.81
N LEU A 4 22.73 -31.44 9.39
CA LEU A 4 21.54 -31.83 8.61
C LEU A 4 20.68 -30.62 8.20
N LYS A 5 20.73 -29.52 8.94
CA LYS A 5 19.96 -28.29 8.63
C LYS A 5 20.53 -27.48 7.47
N THR A 6 21.83 -27.56 7.22
CA THR A 6 22.48 -26.83 6.11
C THR A 6 22.28 -27.50 4.76
N ILE A 7 22.06 -28.82 4.71
CA ILE A 7 21.78 -29.54 3.46
C ILE A 7 20.32 -29.34 3.03
N LEU A 8 19.38 -29.23 3.99
CA LEU A 8 17.97 -28.96 3.67
C LEU A 8 17.75 -27.51 3.16
N LEU A 9 18.55 -26.55 3.63
CA LEU A 9 18.49 -25.16 3.15
C LEU A 9 19.09 -25.00 1.75
N GLY A 10 20.06 -25.84 1.37
CA GLY A 10 20.65 -25.85 0.03
C GLY A 10 19.72 -26.44 -1.05
N ILE A 11 18.83 -27.37 -0.68
CA ILE A 11 17.90 -28.01 -1.62
C ILE A 11 16.62 -27.18 -1.82
N ILE A 12 16.25 -26.33 -0.85
CA ILE A 12 15.08 -25.43 -0.99
C ILE A 12 15.40 -24.21 -1.88
N ILE A 13 16.67 -23.84 -2.04
CA ILE A 13 17.06 -22.68 -2.88
C ILE A 13 17.27 -23.06 -4.36
N LEU A 14 17.40 -24.35 -4.70
CA LEU A 14 17.58 -24.77 -6.09
C LEU A 14 16.27 -25.05 -6.85
N VAL A 15 15.12 -25.07 -6.17
CA VAL A 15 13.81 -25.39 -6.77
C VAL A 15 13.01 -24.14 -7.16
N SER A 16 13.44 -22.94 -6.75
CA SER A 16 12.72 -21.69 -7.03
C SER A 16 13.20 -20.93 -8.28
N THR A 17 14.23 -21.40 -8.99
CA THR A 17 14.73 -20.74 -10.22
C THR A 17 14.40 -21.46 -11.52
N LEU A 18 13.66 -22.57 -11.47
CA LEU A 18 12.93 -23.08 -12.64
C LEU A 18 11.59 -22.33 -12.76
N GLY A 19 11.66 -21.00 -12.72
CA GLY A 19 10.65 -20.19 -13.37
C GLY A 19 10.71 -20.55 -14.84
N LEU A 20 9.69 -21.27 -15.32
CA LEU A 20 9.41 -21.46 -16.72
C LEU A 20 9.62 -20.11 -17.41
N ILE A 21 10.76 -19.97 -18.11
CA ILE A 21 10.89 -18.97 -19.15
C ILE A 21 9.89 -19.46 -20.19
N ASN A 22 8.65 -18.97 -20.08
CA ASN A 22 7.74 -18.95 -21.20
C ASN A 22 8.42 -18.09 -22.24
N ILE A 23 9.22 -18.73 -23.09
CA ILE A 23 9.68 -18.15 -24.34
C ILE A 23 8.39 -18.03 -25.14
N GLU A 24 7.69 -16.90 -24.98
CA GLU A 24 6.69 -16.47 -25.93
C GLU A 24 7.40 -16.44 -27.27
N LYS A 25 7.07 -17.42 -28.10
CA LYS A 25 7.51 -17.45 -29.49
C LYS A 25 6.83 -16.26 -30.15
N THR A 26 7.48 -15.12 -30.14
CA THR A 26 7.11 -13.97 -30.96
C THR A 26 7.38 -14.39 -32.40
N SER A 27 6.37 -14.94 -33.07
CA SER A 27 6.41 -15.09 -34.51
C SER A 27 6.44 -13.69 -35.09
N ALA A 28 7.55 -13.31 -35.73
CA ALA A 28 7.62 -12.08 -36.49
C ALA A 28 6.62 -12.16 -37.65
N GLN A 29 5.42 -11.63 -37.45
CA GLN A 29 4.43 -11.50 -38.50
C GLN A 29 4.91 -10.38 -39.43
N SER A 30 5.21 -10.74 -40.69
CA SER A 30 5.50 -9.76 -41.74
C SER A 30 4.18 -9.20 -42.25
N TYR A 31 3.91 -7.94 -41.94
CA TYR A 31 2.73 -7.25 -42.45
C TYR A 31 2.95 -6.81 -43.91
N ASN A 32 1.85 -6.60 -44.65
CA ASN A 32 1.90 -6.26 -46.07
C ASN A 32 2.62 -4.92 -46.30
N ASN A 33 3.70 -4.93 -47.10
CA ASN A 33 4.51 -3.76 -47.44
C ASN A 33 3.77 -2.72 -48.31
N ASP A 34 2.65 -3.11 -48.92
CA ASP A 34 1.80 -2.20 -49.69
C ASP A 34 0.91 -1.33 -48.79
N ILE A 35 0.89 -1.55 -47.47
CA ILE A 35 0.13 -0.71 -46.54
C ILE A 35 1.06 0.23 -45.81
N GLN A 36 0.70 1.51 -45.80
CA GLN A 36 1.37 2.57 -45.07
C GLN A 36 0.37 3.30 -44.17
N ILE A 37 0.85 3.82 -43.03
CA ILE A 37 0.10 4.76 -42.21
C ILE A 37 0.67 6.16 -42.48
N ARG A 38 -0.15 7.06 -43.01
CA ARG A 38 0.22 8.47 -43.21
C ARG A 38 0.25 9.22 -41.90
N LYS A 39 -0.78 9.02 -41.07
CA LYS A 39 -0.89 9.67 -39.76
C LYS A 39 -1.52 8.74 -38.75
N TYR A 40 -0.96 8.74 -37.54
CA TYR A 40 -1.48 8.00 -36.41
C TYR A 40 -1.62 8.96 -35.22
N PHE A 41 -2.85 9.36 -34.93
CA PHE A 41 -3.15 10.15 -33.74
C PHE A 41 -3.64 9.23 -32.62
N VAL A 42 -3.06 9.39 -31.44
CA VAL A 42 -3.49 8.72 -30.21
C VAL A 42 -3.85 9.82 -29.21
N ASN A 43 -5.13 10.00 -28.96
CA ASN A 43 -5.63 10.95 -27.97
C ASN A 43 -5.99 10.21 -26.69
N VAL A 44 -5.49 10.71 -25.59
CA VAL A 44 -5.63 10.14 -24.26
C VAL A 44 -6.34 11.17 -23.41
N THR A 45 -7.49 10.80 -22.85
CA THR A 45 -8.24 11.65 -21.93
C THR A 45 -8.26 10.99 -20.57
N THR A 46 -7.78 11.69 -19.55
CA THR A 46 -7.75 11.22 -18.18
C THR A 46 -9.14 11.36 -17.54
N ASN A 47 -9.70 10.24 -17.06
CA ASN A 47 -10.87 10.25 -16.18
C ASN A 47 -10.48 9.75 -14.79
N LYS A 48 -11.39 9.87 -13.82
CA LYS A 48 -11.14 9.46 -12.42
C LYS A 48 -10.84 7.96 -12.26
N GLU A 49 -11.36 7.13 -13.16
CA GLU A 49 -11.35 5.67 -13.04
C GLU A 49 -10.58 4.96 -14.16
N TYR A 50 -10.48 5.60 -15.34
CA TYR A 50 -9.83 5.05 -16.52
C TYR A 50 -9.23 6.14 -17.41
N PHE A 51 -8.32 5.75 -18.30
CA PHE A 51 -7.91 6.56 -19.45
C PHE A 51 -8.79 6.20 -20.64
N SER A 52 -9.43 7.20 -21.24
CA SER A 52 -10.15 7.02 -22.51
C SER A 52 -9.18 7.23 -23.65
N ILE A 53 -9.04 6.24 -24.52
CA ILE A 53 -8.14 6.29 -25.66
C ILE A 53 -8.96 6.39 -26.95
N SER A 54 -8.62 7.36 -27.79
CA SER A 54 -9.18 7.55 -29.12
C SER A 54 -8.06 7.62 -30.14
N GLU A 55 -8.02 6.64 -31.03
CA GLU A 55 -7.02 6.49 -32.07
C GLU A 55 -7.62 6.82 -33.42
N LYS A 56 -6.89 7.59 -34.23
CA LYS A 56 -7.23 7.89 -35.61
C LYS A 56 -6.07 7.52 -36.50
N ILE A 57 -6.27 6.50 -37.32
CA ILE A 57 -5.24 5.91 -38.17
C ILE A 57 -5.62 6.15 -39.62
N PHE A 58 -4.77 6.87 -40.34
CA PHE A 58 -4.94 7.19 -41.75
C PHE A 58 -4.09 6.24 -42.58
N PHE A 59 -4.73 5.23 -43.15
CA PHE A 59 -4.09 4.24 -44.00
C PHE A 59 -3.99 4.73 -45.44
N GLU A 60 -2.91 4.32 -46.09
CA GLU A 60 -2.70 4.39 -47.53
C GLU A 60 -2.26 3.02 -48.04
N ILE A 61 -2.91 2.55 -49.11
CA ILE A 61 -2.61 1.31 -49.81
C ILE A 61 -1.87 1.69 -51.10
N LYS A 62 -0.58 1.37 -51.15
CA LYS A 62 0.26 1.50 -52.34
C LYS A 62 -0.15 0.47 -53.38
N ASN A 63 0.03 0.84 -54.65
CA ASN A 63 -0.14 -0.04 -55.82
C ASN A 63 -1.56 -0.60 -56.06
N GLY A 64 -2.56 -0.24 -55.26
CA GLY A 64 -3.97 -0.60 -55.48
C GLY A 64 -4.30 -2.10 -55.33
N THR A 65 -3.31 -2.96 -55.11
CA THR A 65 -3.48 -4.40 -54.96
C THR A 65 -3.49 -4.79 -53.49
N PHE A 66 -4.63 -4.61 -52.83
CA PHE A 66 -4.86 -5.12 -51.48
C PHE A 66 -5.56 -6.49 -51.56
N SER A 67 -4.80 -7.54 -51.88
CA SER A 67 -5.33 -8.88 -52.22
C SER A 67 -6.17 -9.50 -51.10
N ASP A 68 -5.68 -9.42 -49.86
CA ASP A 68 -6.25 -10.18 -48.74
C ASP A 68 -7.31 -9.37 -47.98
N LYS A 69 -7.48 -8.10 -48.38
CA LYS A 69 -8.37 -7.12 -47.78
C LYS A 69 -8.34 -7.09 -46.24
N THR A 70 -7.27 -7.52 -45.60
CA THR A 70 -7.21 -7.66 -44.13
C THR A 70 -6.13 -6.77 -43.57
N ILE A 71 -6.51 -5.86 -42.66
CA ILE A 71 -5.56 -5.03 -41.92
C ILE A 71 -5.43 -5.52 -40.49
N PHE A 72 -4.26 -5.31 -39.91
CA PHE A 72 -3.98 -5.60 -38.52
C PHE A 72 -3.77 -4.30 -37.75
N VAL A 73 -4.19 -4.28 -36.49
CA VAL A 73 -4.00 -3.15 -35.57
C VAL A 73 -3.63 -3.65 -34.19
N PHE A 74 -2.81 -2.86 -33.50
CA PHE A 74 -2.40 -3.16 -32.14
C PHE A 74 -3.20 -2.34 -31.12
N VAL A 75 -3.91 -3.04 -30.24
CA VAL A 75 -4.55 -2.45 -29.06
C VAL A 75 -3.83 -3.01 -27.83
N GLN A 76 -3.46 -2.13 -26.91
CA GLN A 76 -2.70 -2.50 -25.72
C GLN A 76 -3.47 -3.49 -24.84
N ASP A 77 -2.75 -4.40 -24.20
CA ASP A 77 -3.31 -5.28 -23.19
C ASP A 77 -3.97 -4.50 -22.03
N ALA A 78 -4.97 -5.12 -21.41
CA ALA A 78 -5.90 -4.49 -20.45
C ALA A 78 -6.85 -3.44 -21.03
N ALA A 79 -6.91 -3.29 -22.36
CA ALA A 79 -7.96 -2.51 -23.00
C ALA A 79 -9.35 -3.15 -22.82
N GLU A 80 -10.31 -2.32 -22.44
CA GLU A 80 -11.72 -2.68 -22.25
C GLU A 80 -12.60 -1.85 -23.20
N SER A 81 -13.81 -2.35 -23.48
CA SER A 81 -14.81 -1.66 -24.31
C SER A 81 -14.27 -1.21 -25.68
N ILE A 82 -13.49 -2.09 -26.34
CA ILE A 82 -12.86 -1.78 -27.62
C ILE A 82 -13.94 -1.67 -28.70
N SER A 83 -13.94 -0.54 -29.41
CA SER A 83 -14.80 -0.29 -30.56
C SER A 83 -13.99 0.30 -31.70
N ALA A 84 -14.35 -0.01 -32.94
CA ALA A 84 -13.71 0.57 -34.10
C ALA A 84 -14.74 0.97 -35.15
N SER A 85 -14.39 1.96 -35.96
CA SER A 85 -15.17 2.38 -37.11
C SER A 85 -14.28 2.77 -38.28
N ILE A 86 -14.78 2.50 -39.49
CA ILE A 86 -14.18 2.96 -40.74
C ILE A 86 -15.22 3.83 -41.43
N SER A 87 -14.87 5.08 -41.71
CA SER A 87 -15.80 6.06 -42.31
C SER A 87 -17.14 6.12 -41.58
N ASP A 88 -17.08 6.21 -40.24
CA ASP A 88 -18.21 6.29 -39.31
C ASP A 88 -19.14 5.06 -39.28
N LYS A 89 -18.75 3.96 -39.94
CA LYS A 89 -19.42 2.66 -39.84
C LYS A 89 -18.68 1.75 -38.86
N ILE A 90 -19.41 1.20 -37.90
CA ILE A 90 -18.86 0.26 -36.92
C ILE A 90 -18.28 -0.95 -37.65
N VAL A 91 -17.07 -1.37 -37.25
CA VAL A 91 -16.39 -2.54 -37.79
C VAL A 91 -16.07 -3.56 -36.70
N ASN A 92 -16.07 -4.82 -37.08
CA ASN A 92 -15.75 -5.90 -36.16
C ASN A 92 -14.23 -6.07 -36.07
N LEU A 93 -13.70 -5.98 -34.86
CA LEU A 93 -12.32 -6.31 -34.52
C LEU A 93 -12.25 -7.75 -34.04
N SER A 94 -11.54 -8.60 -34.78
CA SER A 94 -11.27 -9.98 -34.38
C SER A 94 -9.84 -10.10 -33.87
N LYS A 95 -9.63 -10.83 -32.77
CA LYS A 95 -8.28 -11.05 -32.22
C LYS A 95 -7.51 -12.05 -33.10
N SER A 96 -6.26 -11.77 -33.41
CA SER A 96 -5.40 -12.68 -34.18
C SER A 96 -5.05 -13.94 -33.38
N MET A 97 -4.59 -15.00 -34.06
CA MET A 97 -4.29 -16.29 -33.43
C MET A 97 -3.16 -16.23 -32.39
N ASP A 98 -2.22 -15.30 -32.55
CA ASP A 98 -1.15 -15.03 -31.58
C ASP A 98 -1.65 -14.26 -30.33
N GLY A 99 -2.86 -13.69 -30.40
CA GLY A 99 -3.43 -12.88 -29.34
C GLY A 99 -2.80 -11.49 -29.18
N GLU A 100 -1.82 -11.11 -29.98
CA GLU A 100 -1.12 -9.82 -29.84
C GLU A 100 -1.84 -8.68 -30.56
N ASN A 101 -2.55 -8.98 -31.65
CA ASN A 101 -3.13 -7.98 -32.54
C ASN A 101 -4.62 -8.22 -32.77
N TYR A 102 -5.26 -7.22 -33.36
CA TYR A 102 -6.60 -7.35 -33.91
C TYR A 102 -6.52 -7.25 -35.42
N TYR A 103 -7.46 -7.89 -36.12
CA TYR A 103 -7.59 -7.79 -37.56
C TYR A 103 -9.01 -7.39 -37.96
N ILE A 104 -9.09 -6.70 -39.09
CA ILE A 104 -10.34 -6.26 -39.71
C ILE A 104 -10.34 -6.72 -41.15
N ASN A 105 -11.38 -7.47 -41.54
CA ASN A 105 -11.60 -7.85 -42.93
C ASN A 105 -12.36 -6.74 -43.68
N LEU A 106 -11.66 -6.02 -44.54
CA LEU A 106 -12.14 -4.92 -45.37
C LEU A 106 -13.04 -5.38 -46.54
N SER A 107 -13.15 -6.69 -46.82
CA SER A 107 -13.95 -7.20 -47.95
C SER A 107 -15.42 -6.81 -47.89
N ASN A 108 -15.95 -6.69 -46.67
CA ASN A 108 -17.35 -6.36 -46.41
C ASN A 108 -17.60 -4.84 -46.39
N TYR A 109 -16.55 -4.05 -46.50
CA TYR A 109 -16.62 -2.60 -46.45
C TYR A 109 -16.34 -2.06 -47.84
N ASN A 110 -17.27 -1.26 -48.37
CA ASN A 110 -17.11 -0.60 -49.67
C ASN A 110 -16.11 0.55 -49.54
N ILE A 111 -14.86 0.22 -49.26
CA ILE A 111 -13.74 1.15 -49.11
C ILE A 111 -13.26 1.43 -50.53
N SER A 112 -13.89 2.42 -51.13
CA SER A 112 -13.37 3.07 -52.32
C SER A 112 -12.05 3.76 -51.93
N THR A 113 -11.04 3.61 -52.77
CA THR A 113 -9.77 4.37 -52.78
C THR A 113 -8.62 3.86 -51.93
N ALA A 114 -7.43 4.18 -52.44
CA ALA A 114 -6.12 3.94 -51.86
C ALA A 114 -5.94 4.49 -50.44
N THR A 115 -6.92 5.19 -49.84
CA THR A 115 -6.80 5.78 -48.50
C THR A 115 -8.08 5.64 -47.71
N PHE A 116 -7.97 5.36 -46.41
CA PHE A 116 -9.11 5.35 -45.50
C PHE A 116 -8.70 5.69 -44.07
N LYS A 117 -9.68 6.11 -43.27
CA LYS A 117 -9.52 6.40 -41.84
C LYS A 117 -10.14 5.27 -41.02
N LEU A 118 -9.38 4.76 -40.07
CA LEU A 118 -9.84 3.88 -39.01
C LEU A 118 -9.82 4.65 -37.69
N ASP A 119 -10.95 4.71 -37.02
CA ASP A 119 -11.05 5.22 -35.65
C ASP A 119 -11.18 4.04 -34.69
N ILE A 120 -10.38 4.01 -33.61
CA ILE A 120 -10.46 2.98 -32.56
C ILE A 120 -10.63 3.68 -31.21
N ASN A 121 -11.63 3.28 -30.43
CA ASN A 121 -11.84 3.81 -29.08
C ASN A 121 -11.86 2.67 -28.07
N TYR A 122 -11.19 2.85 -26.95
CA TYR A 122 -11.15 1.89 -25.85
C TYR A 122 -10.81 2.56 -24.53
N MET A 123 -10.94 1.80 -23.44
CA MET A 123 -10.63 2.25 -22.08
C MET A 123 -9.43 1.48 -21.55
N LEU A 124 -8.51 2.16 -20.87
CA LEU A 124 -7.45 1.53 -20.09
C LEU A 124 -7.64 1.85 -18.61
N PRO A 125 -7.42 0.90 -17.69
CA PRO A 125 -7.55 1.17 -16.26
C PRO A 125 -6.51 2.19 -15.80
N CYS A 126 -6.85 3.06 -14.84
CA CYS A 126 -5.90 4.06 -14.30
C CYS A 126 -4.67 3.44 -13.58
N SER A 127 -4.62 2.12 -13.42
CA SER A 127 -3.44 1.40 -12.92
C SER A 127 -2.30 1.32 -13.95
N VAL A 128 -2.55 1.58 -15.24
CA VAL A 128 -1.50 1.57 -16.26
C VAL A 128 -0.61 2.80 -16.13
N ASN A 129 0.71 2.60 -16.13
CA ASN A 129 1.69 3.69 -16.06
C ASN A 129 2.16 4.17 -17.44
N PHE A 130 1.82 3.43 -18.49
CA PHE A 130 2.28 3.70 -19.84
C PHE A 130 1.21 3.37 -20.86
N ILE A 131 1.22 4.13 -21.95
CA ILE A 131 0.59 3.74 -23.21
C ILE A 131 1.65 3.11 -24.08
N THR A 132 1.35 1.91 -24.56
CA THR A 132 2.19 1.17 -25.49
C THR A 132 1.49 1.10 -26.84
N LYS A 133 2.21 1.42 -27.90
CA LYS A 133 1.74 1.32 -29.29
C LYS A 133 2.77 0.60 -30.13
N LYS A 134 2.34 -0.40 -30.90
CA LYS A 134 3.16 -1.12 -31.88
C LYS A 134 2.76 -0.65 -33.29
N THR A 135 3.70 -0.12 -34.07
CA THR A 135 3.43 0.32 -35.45
C THR A 135 3.57 -0.87 -36.40
N LEU A 136 2.48 -1.54 -36.75
CA LEU A 136 2.54 -2.74 -37.60
C LEU A 136 2.94 -2.45 -39.06
N TYR A 137 2.79 -1.20 -39.49
CA TYR A 137 3.14 -0.71 -40.81
C TYR A 137 4.07 0.49 -40.73
N THR A 138 4.76 0.80 -41.82
CA THR A 138 5.53 2.04 -41.93
C THR A 138 4.62 3.22 -41.67
N THR A 139 5.00 4.08 -40.72
CA THR A 139 4.17 5.18 -40.24
C THR A 139 4.91 6.51 -40.44
N GLU A 140 4.38 7.43 -41.25
CA GLU A 140 5.06 8.71 -41.53
C GLU A 140 5.06 9.64 -40.33
N GLU A 141 3.95 9.67 -39.59
CA GLU A 141 3.76 10.55 -38.44
C GLU A 141 2.90 9.84 -37.39
N ILE A 142 3.38 9.84 -36.14
CA ILE A 142 2.62 9.42 -34.97
C ILE A 142 2.67 10.50 -33.90
N LEU A 143 1.49 10.84 -33.36
CA LEU A 143 1.28 11.89 -32.40
C LEU A 143 0.48 11.33 -31.23
N VAL A 144 0.98 11.49 -30.01
CA VAL A 144 0.26 11.13 -28.79
C VAL A 144 -0.02 12.40 -27.99
N THR A 145 -1.30 12.63 -27.71
CA THR A 145 -1.74 13.72 -26.85
C THR A 145 -2.37 13.18 -25.57
N LEU A 146 -2.13 13.86 -24.45
CA LEU A 146 -2.76 13.61 -23.17
C LEU A 146 -3.48 14.89 -22.73
N ASP A 147 -4.78 14.79 -22.53
CA ASP A 147 -5.64 15.92 -22.14
C ASP A 147 -5.40 17.14 -23.03
N ASN A 148 -5.40 16.89 -24.35
CA ASN A 148 -5.12 17.83 -25.44
C ASN A 148 -3.70 18.44 -25.46
N LYS A 149 -2.78 17.97 -24.61
CA LYS A 149 -1.36 18.36 -24.65
C LYS A 149 -0.54 17.32 -25.39
N LEU A 150 0.26 17.76 -26.37
CA LEU A 150 1.21 16.89 -27.07
C LEU A 150 2.27 16.37 -26.08
N ILE A 151 2.41 15.05 -25.98
CA ILE A 151 3.39 14.40 -25.10
C ILE A 151 4.40 13.54 -25.87
N PHE A 152 4.09 13.16 -27.11
CA PHE A 152 5.00 12.42 -27.97
C PHE A 152 4.71 12.72 -29.45
N GLU A 153 5.77 12.88 -30.23
CA GLU A 153 5.74 12.99 -31.69
C GLU A 153 6.92 12.18 -32.25
N SER A 154 6.65 11.41 -33.30
CA SER A 154 7.69 10.74 -34.07
C SER A 154 7.35 10.75 -35.55
N LYS A 155 8.38 10.84 -36.39
CA LYS A 155 8.26 10.81 -37.85
C LYS A 155 9.02 9.62 -38.42
N ASN A 156 8.50 9.06 -39.51
CA ASN A 156 9.10 7.94 -40.25
C ASN A 156 9.41 6.73 -39.36
N THR A 157 8.41 6.26 -38.64
CA THR A 157 8.52 5.08 -37.77
C THR A 157 8.45 3.80 -38.59
N LEU A 158 9.42 2.90 -38.38
CA LEU A 158 9.51 1.62 -39.06
C LEU A 158 8.41 0.64 -38.57
N PRO A 159 8.05 -0.38 -39.38
CA PRO A 159 7.22 -1.48 -38.93
C PRO A 159 7.80 -2.15 -37.68
N ASN A 160 6.92 -2.64 -36.81
CA ASN A 160 7.20 -3.26 -35.51
C ASN A 160 7.91 -2.39 -34.47
N ALA A 161 7.99 -1.06 -34.65
CA ALA A 161 8.47 -0.20 -33.59
C ALA A 161 7.49 -0.17 -32.42
N ILE A 162 8.03 -0.22 -31.20
CA ILE A 162 7.26 -0.15 -29.96
C ILE A 162 7.47 1.23 -29.35
N ILE A 163 6.40 1.99 -29.26
CA ILE A 163 6.35 3.31 -28.65
C ILE A 163 5.74 3.16 -27.28
N LYS A 164 6.47 3.61 -26.26
CA LYS A 164 6.02 3.57 -24.87
C LYS A 164 6.03 4.98 -24.30
N VAL A 165 4.85 5.51 -24.01
CA VAL A 165 4.66 6.87 -23.49
C VAL A 165 4.24 6.80 -22.03
N VAL A 166 4.95 7.51 -21.16
CA VAL A 166 4.66 7.56 -19.73
C VAL A 166 3.39 8.38 -19.50
N LEU A 167 2.44 7.82 -18.76
CA LEU A 167 1.29 8.57 -18.26
C LEU A 167 1.61 9.13 -16.88
N PRO A 168 1.25 10.38 -16.58
CA PRO A 168 1.28 10.91 -15.24
C PRO A 168 0.17 10.24 -14.45
N THR A 169 0.44 9.04 -13.93
CA THR A 169 -0.38 8.49 -12.86
C THR A 169 -0.03 9.27 -11.61
N GLU A 170 -0.86 10.25 -11.25
CA GLU A 170 -0.99 10.60 -9.84
C GLU A 170 -1.43 9.32 -9.15
N LYS A 171 -0.46 8.55 -8.65
CA LYS A 171 -0.73 7.51 -7.66
C LYS A 171 -1.59 8.21 -6.63
N LYS A 172 -2.76 7.66 -6.28
CA LYS A 172 -3.59 8.17 -5.20
C LYS A 172 -2.68 8.42 -4.00
N ASP A 173 -2.20 9.65 -3.88
CA ASP A 173 -1.44 10.08 -2.74
C ASP A 173 -2.42 9.87 -1.60
N PHE A 174 -2.00 9.07 -0.62
CA PHE A 174 -2.79 8.86 0.57
C PHE A 174 -3.23 10.23 1.06
N SER A 175 -4.52 10.51 0.91
CA SER A 175 -5.08 11.85 1.16
C SER A 175 -4.56 12.34 2.50
N LEU A 176 -4.11 13.59 2.60
CA LEU A 176 -3.61 14.17 3.86
C LEU A 176 -4.61 13.94 5.02
N TRP A 177 -5.90 13.84 4.70
CA TRP A 177 -6.97 13.45 5.62
C TRP A 177 -6.78 12.10 6.29
N TYR A 178 -6.21 11.11 5.60
CA TYR A 178 -5.89 9.80 6.16
C TYR A 178 -4.78 9.91 7.22
N TYR A 179 -3.75 10.71 6.97
CA TYR A 179 -2.68 10.95 7.94
C TYR A 179 -3.20 11.73 9.15
N ILE A 180 -4.03 12.76 8.93
CA ILE A 180 -4.69 13.52 9.98
C ILE A 180 -5.59 12.61 10.83
N ALA A 181 -6.37 11.74 10.20
CA ALA A 181 -7.23 10.77 10.89
C ALA A 181 -6.39 9.77 11.71
N TYR A 182 -5.29 9.25 11.15
CA TYR A 182 -4.38 8.34 11.84
C TYR A 182 -3.76 8.96 13.10
N VAL A 183 -3.26 10.20 12.99
CA VAL A 183 -2.69 10.94 14.13
C VAL A 183 -3.76 11.24 15.19
N ALA A 184 -4.98 11.58 14.78
CA ALA A 184 -6.09 11.83 15.70
C ALA A 184 -6.47 10.58 16.51
N VAL A 185 -6.47 9.39 15.88
CA VAL A 185 -6.76 8.12 16.57
C VAL A 185 -5.68 7.79 17.61
N ILE A 186 -4.40 7.98 17.27
CA ILE A 186 -3.29 7.76 18.23
C ILE A 186 -3.39 8.72 19.41
N ALA A 187 -3.69 10.00 19.16
CA ALA A 187 -3.86 11.00 20.22
C ALA A 187 -5.02 10.63 21.15
N LEU A 188 -6.13 10.13 20.61
CA LEU A 188 -7.30 9.71 21.40
C LEU A 188 -6.97 8.50 22.29
N ILE A 189 -6.25 7.51 21.76
CA ILE A 189 -5.76 6.36 22.55
C ILE A 189 -4.84 6.85 23.68
N GLY A 190 -3.93 7.79 23.39
CA GLY A 190 -3.06 8.42 24.38
C GLY A 190 -3.85 9.09 25.52
N CYS A 191 -4.87 9.87 25.19
CA CYS A 191 -5.75 10.51 26.17
C CYS A 191 -6.47 9.48 27.06
N VAL A 192 -6.96 8.38 26.50
CA VAL A 192 -7.64 7.32 27.26
C VAL A 192 -6.67 6.64 28.25
N VAL A 193 -5.43 6.37 27.83
CA VAL A 193 -4.40 5.79 28.71
C VAL A 193 -4.05 6.74 29.85
N ILE A 194 -3.90 8.05 29.58
CA ILE A 194 -3.61 9.06 30.60
C ILE A 194 -4.75 9.15 31.63
N LEU A 195 -6.01 9.11 31.18
CA LEU A 195 -7.19 9.12 32.06
C LEU A 195 -7.29 7.85 32.91
N LEU A 196 -6.97 6.67 32.36
CA LEU A 196 -6.94 5.42 33.11
C LEU A 196 -5.86 5.43 34.21
N VAL A 197 -4.66 5.90 33.89
CA VAL A 197 -3.55 5.98 34.85
C VAL A 197 -3.86 6.99 35.96
N SER A 198 -4.46 8.14 35.63
CA SER A 198 -4.84 9.13 36.63
C SER A 198 -5.99 8.65 37.52
N TYR A 199 -6.97 7.95 36.95
CA TYR A 199 -8.06 7.32 37.72
C TYR A 199 -7.55 6.24 38.67
N LEU A 200 -6.61 5.41 38.23
CA LEU A 200 -5.99 4.38 39.06
C LEU A 200 -5.12 4.97 40.18
N LYS A 201 -4.37 6.05 39.91
CA LYS A 201 -3.61 6.79 40.94
C LYS A 201 -4.51 7.48 41.97
N GLY A 202 -5.73 7.90 41.58
CA GLY A 202 -6.70 8.53 42.49
C GLY A 202 -7.25 7.60 43.57
N LYS A 203 -7.16 6.28 43.39
CA LYS A 203 -7.70 5.26 44.31
C LYS A 203 -6.67 4.61 45.24
N SER A 204 -5.39 5.02 45.21
CA SER A 204 -4.35 4.38 46.03
C SER A 204 -4.01 5.12 47.33
N LYS A 205 -4.98 5.77 47.99
CA LYS A 205 -4.88 5.93 49.45
C LYS A 205 -5.31 4.59 50.05
N LYS A 206 -4.32 3.75 50.36
CA LYS A 206 -4.52 2.52 51.15
C LYS A 206 -5.18 2.94 52.48
N GLU A 207 -6.46 2.63 52.65
CA GLU A 207 -6.99 2.37 53.99
C GLU A 207 -6.33 1.08 54.47
N GLU A 208 -5.32 1.23 55.31
CA GLU A 208 -4.77 0.14 56.10
C GLU A 208 -5.86 -0.26 57.08
N ILE A 209 -6.53 -1.40 56.82
CA ILE A 209 -7.58 -1.94 57.69
C ILE A 209 -6.87 -2.45 58.96
N ASP A 210 -6.72 -1.56 59.94
CA ASP A 210 -6.21 -1.84 61.27
C ASP A 210 -7.27 -2.68 62.04
N THR A 211 -7.29 -4.01 61.82
CA THR A 211 -8.12 -4.94 62.61
C THR A 211 -7.69 -4.89 64.09
N PRO A 212 -8.60 -4.96 65.08
CA PRO A 212 -8.26 -4.86 66.51
C PRO A 212 -7.16 -5.85 66.95
N GLU A 213 -7.12 -7.04 66.35
CA GLU A 213 -6.09 -8.06 66.61
C GLU A 213 -4.68 -7.62 66.17
N ILE A 214 -4.58 -6.90 65.04
CA ILE A 214 -3.33 -6.35 64.52
C ILE A 214 -2.83 -5.21 65.42
N LEU A 215 -3.74 -4.35 65.88
CA LEU A 215 -3.42 -3.26 66.79
C LEU A 215 -2.99 -3.78 68.17
N GLU A 216 -3.62 -4.84 68.70
CA GLU A 216 -3.19 -5.46 69.95
C GLU A 216 -1.79 -6.10 69.83
N LEU A 217 -1.51 -6.80 68.72
CA LEU A 217 -0.18 -7.34 68.45
C LEU A 217 0.87 -6.23 68.32
N LYS A 218 0.54 -5.15 67.60
CA LYS A 218 1.41 -3.97 67.42
C LYS A 218 1.71 -3.28 68.74
N LYS A 219 0.71 -3.13 69.62
CA LYS A 219 0.88 -2.61 70.98
C LYS A 219 1.86 -3.48 71.78
N LYS A 220 1.70 -4.80 71.73
CA LYS A 220 2.57 -5.74 72.45
C LYS A 220 4.02 -5.63 71.96
N LEU A 221 4.23 -5.67 70.65
CA LEU A 221 5.56 -5.56 70.05
C LEU A 221 6.25 -4.24 70.41
N LEU A 222 5.53 -3.11 70.34
CA LEU A 222 6.10 -1.80 70.70
C LEU A 222 6.49 -1.73 72.19
N LEU A 223 5.70 -2.33 73.09
CA LEU A 223 6.04 -2.37 74.52
C LEU A 223 7.24 -3.28 74.81
N ASP A 224 7.35 -4.40 74.11
CA ASP A 224 8.48 -5.31 74.27
C ASP A 224 9.76 -4.70 73.68
N SER A 225 9.69 -4.02 72.52
CA SER A 225 10.80 -3.24 71.96
C SER A 225 11.24 -2.09 72.87
N LEU A 226 10.32 -1.40 73.55
CA LEU A 226 10.65 -0.38 74.55
C LEU A 226 11.42 -0.95 75.75
N LYS A 227 11.03 -2.15 76.23
CA LYS A 227 11.74 -2.84 77.33
C LYS A 227 13.12 -3.30 76.89
N GLU A 228 13.24 -3.82 75.67
CA GLU A 228 14.51 -4.26 75.10
C GLU A 228 15.46 -3.07 74.91
N LEU A 229 14.96 -1.96 74.37
CA LEU A 229 15.71 -0.71 74.24
C LEU A 229 16.23 -0.20 75.60
N GLU A 230 15.42 -0.29 76.66
CA GLU A 230 15.85 0.09 78.02
C GLU A 230 16.93 -0.86 78.57
N LYS A 231 16.85 -2.16 78.28
CA LYS A 231 17.87 -3.14 78.67
C LYS A 231 19.20 -2.89 77.94
N GLU A 232 19.15 -2.55 76.65
CA GLU A 232 20.34 -2.21 75.86
C GLU A 232 21.00 -0.92 76.34
N TYR A 233 20.21 0.09 76.72
CA TYR A 233 20.74 1.31 77.32
C TYR A 233 21.39 1.06 78.68
N ARG A 234 20.72 0.32 79.58
CA ARG A 234 21.26 -0.04 80.90
C ARG A 234 22.55 -0.88 80.80
N SER A 235 22.68 -1.69 79.75
CA SER A 235 23.91 -2.45 79.46
C SER A 235 24.98 -1.65 78.72
N LYS A 236 24.80 -0.32 78.56
CA LYS A 236 25.69 0.62 77.87
C LYS A 236 26.02 0.25 76.42
N LYS A 237 25.15 -0.54 75.77
CA LYS A 237 25.32 -0.94 74.36
C LYS A 237 24.94 0.15 73.36
N ILE A 238 24.08 1.09 73.78
CA ILE A 238 23.60 2.21 72.96
C ILE A 238 23.86 3.54 73.67
N SER A 239 24.06 4.61 72.90
CA SER A 239 24.28 5.95 73.43
C SER A 239 22.99 6.57 73.98
N ASP A 240 23.13 7.51 74.92
CA ASP A 240 22.00 8.24 75.53
C ASP A 240 21.15 9.01 74.50
N HIS A 241 21.80 9.60 73.52
CA HIS A 241 21.13 10.29 72.41
C HIS A 241 20.32 9.31 71.54
N THR A 242 20.90 8.15 71.22
CA THR A 242 20.20 7.10 70.45
C THR A 242 19.02 6.53 71.22
N TYR A 243 19.18 6.31 72.53
CA TYR A 243 18.13 5.82 73.41
C TYR A 243 16.95 6.80 73.48
N THR A 244 17.21 8.07 73.73
CA THR A 244 16.16 9.08 73.90
C THR A 244 15.32 9.23 72.64
N ARG A 245 15.96 9.29 71.47
CA ARG A 245 15.25 9.41 70.18
C ARG A 245 14.35 8.20 69.89
N LEU A 246 14.89 6.99 70.02
CA LEU A 246 14.13 5.76 69.75
C LEU A 246 13.01 5.54 70.78
N ARG A 247 13.25 5.91 72.05
CA ARG A 247 12.24 5.81 73.11
C ARG A 247 11.05 6.74 72.83
N GLU A 248 11.30 7.97 72.41
CA GLU A 248 10.24 8.92 72.08
C GLU A 248 9.44 8.45 70.86
N GLU A 249 10.11 7.94 69.83
CA GLU A 249 9.48 7.40 68.63
C GLU A 249 8.58 6.20 68.94
N TYR A 250 9.09 5.18 69.64
CA TYR A 250 8.29 4.01 70.01
C TYR A 250 7.18 4.34 71.01
N LYS A 251 7.39 5.29 71.93
CA LYS A 251 6.34 5.78 72.83
C LYS A 251 5.23 6.48 72.06
N SER A 252 5.57 7.33 71.09
CA SER A 252 4.58 8.01 70.25
C SER A 252 3.76 7.01 69.44
N GLN A 253 4.40 6.01 68.83
CA GLN A 253 3.72 4.96 68.09
C GLN A 253 2.83 4.09 69.00
N ALA A 254 3.28 3.78 70.22
CA ALA A 254 2.47 3.02 71.17
C ALA A 254 1.22 3.79 71.62
N VAL A 255 1.34 5.11 71.83
CA VAL A 255 0.20 5.98 72.17
C VAL A 255 -0.80 6.05 71.02
N ASP A 256 -0.33 6.18 69.77
CA ASP A 256 -1.20 6.21 68.59
C ASP A 256 -1.98 4.90 68.43
N VAL A 257 -1.30 3.76 68.59
CA VAL A 257 -1.93 2.43 68.57
C VAL A 257 -2.94 2.26 69.71
N MET A 258 -2.65 2.76 70.92
CA MET A 258 -3.59 2.71 72.04
C MET A 258 -4.84 3.57 71.79
N LYS A 259 -4.69 4.78 71.24
CA LYS A 259 -5.82 5.63 70.87
C LYS A 259 -6.72 4.94 69.85
N LYS A 260 -6.14 4.36 68.80
CA LYS A 260 -6.89 3.59 67.79
C LYS A 260 -7.61 2.38 68.41
N LEU A 261 -7.01 1.67 69.37
CA LEU A 261 -7.67 0.59 70.10
C LEU A 261 -8.84 1.08 70.95
N ASP A 262 -8.70 2.21 71.63
CA ASP A 262 -9.76 2.80 72.44
C ASP A 262 -10.92 3.32 71.59
N GLU A 263 -10.64 3.89 70.42
CA GLU A 263 -11.64 4.33 69.44
C GLU A 263 -12.44 3.15 68.84
N ILE A 264 -11.82 1.98 68.68
CA ILE A 264 -12.49 0.76 68.16
C ILE A 264 -13.29 0.04 69.25
N LYS A 265 -12.91 0.15 70.52
CA LYS A 265 -13.58 -0.52 71.66
C LYS A 265 -14.74 0.26 72.27
N LYS A 266 -14.97 1.50 71.83
CA LYS A 266 -16.02 2.41 72.33
C LYS A 266 -17.26 2.37 71.45
#